data_AF-A0A3N0Z0S9-F1
#
_entry.id   AF-A0A3N0Z0S9-F1
#
_cell.length_a   1.000
_cell.length_b   1.000
_cell.length_c   1.000
_cell.angle_alpha   90.00
_cell.angle_beta   90.00
_cell.angle_gamma   90.00
#
_symmetry.space_group_name_H-M   'P 1'
#
loop_
_entity.id
_entity.type
_entity.pdbx_description
1 polymer ?
#
loop_
_entity_poly.entity_id
_entity_poly.type
_entity_poly.pdbx_seq_one_letter_code
_entity_poly.pdbx_strand_id
1 'polypeptide(L)'
;MKSVLSVKMLVALALVLLVSSVVEGRILSKCELKAQLDAAQFQQITAMGEKITMDDLIARFVCKANSSAFNTSFVKAIMVNNKEMKPAQTLPQAPAKAPARVPPQAPPQAPARVPPQAPSKIPPKPHAQAPTKGPQVSDHETKHPQLNATAKVSRQLYGVFQLSDQLACDSGMMPSLNICNMSCSALIDDDITNDIACLKTLMNTMKPKPKEKPTDGNKILEELMVKECRSVVPSKYFADCA
;
A
#
# COMPACT_ATOMS: atom_id res chain seq x y z
N MET A 1 39.34 9.92 16.91
CA MET A 1 39.20 8.56 16.34
C MET A 1 39.35 8.66 14.83
N LYS A 2 40.00 7.70 14.15
CA LYS A 2 40.13 7.68 12.68
C LYS A 2 39.31 6.51 12.12
N SER A 3 38.24 6.81 11.39
CA SER A 3 37.38 5.78 10.79
C SER A 3 38.03 5.16 9.55
N VAL A 4 38.63 3.98 9.72
CA VAL A 4 39.16 3.17 8.60
C VAL A 4 38.07 2.24 8.08
N LEU A 5 37.17 2.77 7.25
CA LEU A 5 36.29 1.93 6.43
C LEU A 5 37.14 1.23 5.36
N SER A 6 37.39 -0.06 5.55
CA SER A 6 38.17 -0.87 4.61
C SER A 6 37.55 -0.86 3.21
N VAL A 7 38.37 -0.93 2.16
CA VAL A 7 37.89 -1.05 0.77
C VAL A 7 36.94 -2.24 0.62
N LYS A 8 37.15 -3.33 1.37
CA LYS A 8 36.22 -4.48 1.41
C LYS A 8 34.86 -4.14 2.04
N MET A 9 34.83 -3.27 3.06
CA MET A 9 33.59 -2.74 3.63
C MET A 9 32.90 -1.76 2.70
N LEU A 10 33.65 -0.95 1.94
CA LEU A 10 33.09 -0.05 0.93
C LEU A 10 32.47 -0.83 -0.25
N VAL A 11 33.14 -1.90 -0.72
CA VAL A 11 32.58 -2.81 -1.74
C VAL A 11 31.36 -3.56 -1.20
N ALA A 12 31.37 -4.00 0.06
CA ALA A 12 30.19 -4.61 0.69
C ALA A 12 29.03 -3.60 0.83
N LEU A 13 29.30 -2.36 1.21
CA LEU A 13 28.28 -1.29 1.28
C LEU A 13 27.72 -0.97 -0.11
N ALA A 14 28.58 -0.89 -1.13
CA ALA A 14 28.18 -0.65 -2.51
C ALA A 14 27.33 -1.81 -3.05
N LEU A 15 27.69 -3.06 -2.77
CA LEU A 15 26.88 -4.23 -3.11
C LEU A 15 25.51 -4.19 -2.40
N VAL A 16 25.47 -3.90 -1.09
CA VAL A 16 24.21 -3.75 -0.35
C VAL A 16 23.34 -2.61 -0.91
N LEU A 17 23.96 -1.49 -1.32
CA LEU A 17 23.26 -0.38 -1.97
C LEU A 17 22.81 -0.71 -3.41
N LEU A 18 23.47 -1.64 -4.11
CA LEU A 18 23.03 -2.19 -5.39
C LEU A 18 21.90 -3.24 -5.24
N VAL A 19 21.60 -3.71 -4.02
CA VAL A 19 20.32 -4.40 -3.69
C VAL A 19 19.25 -3.39 -3.23
N SER A 20 19.45 -2.09 -3.43
CA SER A 20 18.33 -1.15 -3.48
C SER A 20 17.54 -1.48 -4.74
N SER A 21 16.42 -2.18 -4.60
CA SER A 21 15.54 -2.57 -5.69
C SER A 21 15.22 -1.35 -6.56
N VAL A 22 15.79 -1.30 -7.76
CA VAL A 22 15.37 -0.31 -8.74
C VAL A 22 13.92 -0.63 -9.07
N VAL A 23 13.05 0.36 -8.98
CA VAL A 23 11.65 0.25 -9.41
C VAL A 23 11.63 0.45 -10.92
N GLU A 24 12.33 -0.46 -11.61
CA GLU A 24 12.30 -0.63 -13.05
C GLU A 24 10.92 -1.19 -13.44
N GLY A 25 10.40 -0.70 -14.56
CA GLY A 25 9.08 -1.05 -15.07
C GLY A 25 9.13 -1.18 -16.59
N ARG A 26 8.38 -2.15 -17.10
CA ARG A 26 8.49 -2.67 -18.47
C ARG A 26 7.18 -2.60 -19.24
N ILE A 27 7.28 -2.79 -20.56
CA ILE A 27 6.11 -2.96 -21.42
C ILE A 27 5.83 -4.46 -21.55
N LEU A 28 4.66 -4.90 -21.08
CA LEU A 28 4.17 -6.27 -21.28
C LEU A 28 3.60 -6.43 -22.69
N SER A 29 3.67 -7.64 -23.26
CA SER A 29 2.88 -7.93 -24.46
C SER A 29 1.44 -8.32 -24.10
N LYS A 30 0.48 -8.10 -25.01
CA LYS A 30 -0.92 -8.55 -24.90
C LYS A 30 -1.02 -10.03 -24.50
N CYS A 31 -0.15 -10.86 -25.08
CA CYS A 31 -0.17 -12.31 -24.93
C CYS A 31 0.57 -12.79 -23.68
N GLU A 32 1.66 -12.13 -23.28
CA GLU A 32 2.32 -12.36 -22.00
C GLU A 32 1.38 -12.03 -20.83
N LEU A 33 0.71 -10.87 -20.87
CA LEU A 33 -0.24 -10.49 -19.84
C LEU A 33 -1.43 -11.46 -19.78
N LYS A 34 -1.91 -11.96 -20.93
CA LYS A 34 -2.90 -13.05 -20.98
C LYS A 34 -2.38 -14.30 -20.26
N ALA A 35 -1.19 -14.79 -20.62
CA ALA A 35 -0.64 -16.02 -20.04
C ALA A 35 -0.43 -15.93 -18.52
N GLN A 36 0.03 -14.78 -18.00
CA GLN A 36 0.13 -14.56 -16.56
C GLN A 36 -1.24 -14.54 -15.87
N LEU A 37 -2.26 -13.96 -16.50
CA LEU A 37 -3.65 -13.97 -16.00
C LEU A 37 -4.34 -15.34 -16.11
N ASP A 38 -4.00 -16.15 -17.12
CA ASP A 38 -4.46 -17.54 -17.26
C ASP A 38 -3.93 -18.39 -16.10
N ALA A 39 -2.61 -18.33 -15.87
CA ALA A 39 -1.92 -19.01 -14.77
C ALA A 39 -2.42 -18.55 -13.38
N ALA A 40 -3.02 -17.37 -13.29
CA ALA A 40 -3.44 -16.77 -12.04
C ALA A 40 -4.63 -17.48 -11.36
N GLN A 41 -5.44 -18.27 -12.07
CA GLN A 41 -6.60 -18.98 -11.49
C GLN A 41 -7.56 -18.06 -10.72
N PHE A 42 -8.20 -17.09 -11.40
CA PHE A 42 -9.29 -16.34 -10.77
C PHE A 42 -10.47 -17.27 -10.41
N GLN A 43 -11.29 -16.86 -9.45
CA GLN A 43 -12.55 -17.55 -9.15
C GLN A 43 -13.66 -16.98 -10.05
N GLN A 44 -14.55 -17.85 -10.55
CA GLN A 44 -15.70 -17.41 -11.33
C GLN A 44 -16.60 -16.46 -10.53
N ILE A 45 -17.00 -15.35 -11.15
CA ILE A 45 -17.88 -14.34 -10.57
C ILE A 45 -19.21 -14.26 -11.34
N THR A 46 -20.29 -14.07 -10.60
CA THR A 46 -21.57 -13.62 -11.15
C THR A 46 -21.66 -12.12 -10.91
N ALA A 47 -21.72 -11.33 -11.97
CA ALA A 47 -21.79 -9.87 -11.89
C ALA A 47 -22.99 -9.37 -12.70
N MET A 48 -23.77 -8.45 -12.13
CA MET A 48 -24.96 -7.87 -12.78
C MET A 48 -26.01 -8.90 -13.26
N GLY A 49 -26.02 -10.10 -12.69
CA GLY A 49 -26.91 -11.21 -13.08
C GLY A 49 -26.38 -12.09 -14.22
N GLU A 50 -25.27 -11.71 -14.86
CA GLU A 50 -24.64 -12.46 -15.94
C GLU A 50 -23.47 -13.31 -15.41
N LYS A 51 -23.27 -14.49 -16.02
CA LYS A 51 -22.20 -15.44 -15.65
C LYS A 51 -20.98 -15.19 -16.53
N ILE A 52 -20.02 -14.41 -16.03
CA ILE A 52 -18.78 -14.09 -16.74
C ILE A 52 -17.88 -15.35 -16.76
N THR A 53 -17.32 -15.71 -17.94
CA THR A 53 -16.36 -16.81 -18.04
C THR A 53 -14.96 -16.39 -17.61
N MET A 54 -14.02 -17.34 -17.51
CA MET A 54 -12.62 -17.00 -17.23
C MET A 54 -12.03 -16.15 -18.36
N ASP A 55 -12.27 -16.56 -19.61
CA ASP A 55 -11.71 -15.93 -20.79
C ASP A 55 -12.27 -14.51 -21.01
N ASP A 56 -13.55 -14.28 -20.73
CA ASP A 56 -14.17 -12.95 -20.75
C ASP A 56 -13.54 -12.02 -19.70
N LEU A 57 -13.27 -12.54 -18.50
CA LEU A 57 -12.67 -11.78 -17.41
C LEU A 57 -11.22 -11.40 -17.74
N ILE A 58 -10.44 -12.35 -18.25
CA ILE A 58 -9.05 -12.14 -18.68
C ILE A 58 -9.01 -11.18 -19.88
N ALA A 59 -9.88 -11.33 -20.88
CA ALA A 59 -10.00 -10.40 -21.99
C ALA A 59 -10.33 -8.97 -21.53
N ARG A 60 -11.22 -8.81 -20.54
CA ARG A 60 -11.54 -7.51 -19.93
C ARG A 60 -10.34 -6.90 -19.19
N PHE A 61 -9.55 -7.68 -18.46
CA PHE A 61 -8.35 -7.20 -17.79
C PHE A 61 -7.22 -6.82 -18.77
N VAL A 62 -6.91 -7.67 -19.76
CA VAL A 62 -5.92 -7.34 -20.80
C VAL A 62 -6.39 -6.15 -21.64
N CYS A 63 -7.71 -5.99 -21.85
CA CYS A 63 -8.25 -4.77 -22.47
C CYS A 63 -8.05 -3.52 -21.61
N LYS A 64 -8.29 -3.58 -20.30
CA LYS A 64 -8.06 -2.46 -19.36
C LYS A 64 -6.59 -2.03 -19.35
N ALA A 65 -5.65 -2.94 -19.55
CA ALA A 65 -4.21 -2.65 -19.67
C ALA A 65 -3.81 -1.82 -20.92
N ASN A 66 -4.68 -1.65 -21.93
CA ASN A 66 -4.42 -0.65 -22.98
C ASN A 66 -4.40 0.79 -22.42
N SER A 67 -5.03 1.05 -21.27
CA SER A 67 -5.05 2.39 -20.64
C SER A 67 -3.70 2.82 -20.04
N SER A 68 -2.77 1.88 -19.86
CA SER A 68 -1.35 2.10 -19.53
C SER A 68 -0.41 1.81 -20.71
N ALA A 69 -0.95 1.48 -21.89
CA ALA A 69 -0.21 0.89 -23.00
C ALA A 69 0.66 -0.33 -22.58
N PHE A 70 0.13 -1.16 -21.67
CA PHE A 70 0.82 -2.31 -21.07
C PHE A 70 2.10 -2.00 -20.26
N ASN A 71 2.35 -0.73 -19.93
CA ASN A 71 3.48 -0.32 -19.11
C ASN A 71 3.20 -0.58 -17.62
N THR A 72 4.08 -1.34 -16.95
CA THR A 72 3.94 -1.68 -15.53
C THR A 72 4.18 -0.48 -14.61
N SER A 73 5.05 0.47 -14.95
CA SER A 73 5.34 1.65 -14.09
C SER A 73 4.44 2.87 -14.35
N PHE A 74 3.38 2.74 -15.16
CA PHE A 74 2.57 3.89 -15.57
C PHE A 74 1.70 4.45 -14.43
N VAL A 75 1.94 5.71 -14.05
CA VAL A 75 1.13 6.45 -13.06
C VAL A 75 0.34 7.57 -13.75
N LYS A 76 -0.96 7.65 -13.46
CA LYS A 76 -1.89 8.62 -14.06
C LYS A 76 -2.68 9.38 -13.01
N ALA A 77 -2.43 10.69 -12.89
CA ALA A 77 -3.26 11.57 -12.09
C ALA A 77 -4.60 11.86 -12.79
N ILE A 78 -5.71 11.62 -12.08
CA ILE A 78 -7.07 11.99 -12.47
C ILE A 78 -7.60 13.05 -11.51
N MET A 79 -8.00 14.19 -12.07
CA MET A 79 -8.45 15.35 -11.32
C MET A 79 -9.96 15.27 -11.04
N VAL A 80 -10.34 14.85 -9.83
CA VAL A 80 -11.71 14.60 -9.37
C VAL A 80 -12.29 15.85 -8.69
N ASN A 81 -13.60 16.06 -8.81
CA ASN A 81 -14.31 17.13 -8.10
C ASN A 81 -14.62 16.71 -6.66
N ASN A 82 -14.33 17.57 -5.68
CA ASN A 82 -14.39 17.24 -4.25
C ASN A 82 -15.76 16.70 -3.76
N LYS A 83 -16.86 17.02 -4.46
CA LYS A 83 -18.21 16.55 -4.13
C LYS A 83 -18.41 15.04 -4.31
N GLU A 84 -17.55 14.36 -5.06
CA GLU A 84 -17.62 12.90 -5.27
C GLU A 84 -16.82 12.13 -4.20
N MET A 85 -15.97 12.84 -3.45
CA MET A 85 -15.10 12.28 -2.41
C MET A 85 -15.88 12.04 -1.11
N LYS A 86 -16.81 11.07 -1.11
CA LYS A 86 -17.35 10.51 0.13
C LYS A 86 -16.16 10.00 0.96
N PRO A 87 -16.00 10.40 2.23
CA PRO A 87 -14.88 9.95 3.05
C PRO A 87 -14.77 8.42 3.06
N ALA A 88 -13.54 7.90 3.00
CA ALA A 88 -13.27 6.48 3.15
C ALA A 88 -13.81 6.04 4.52
N GLN A 89 -14.95 5.36 4.53
CA GLN A 89 -15.57 4.91 5.77
C GLN A 89 -14.75 3.74 6.29
N THR A 90 -14.12 3.91 7.45
CA THR A 90 -13.24 2.92 8.07
C THR A 90 -13.98 1.61 8.26
N LEU A 91 -13.72 0.64 7.36
CA LEU A 91 -14.15 -0.72 7.56
C LEU A 91 -13.51 -1.22 8.87
N PRO A 92 -14.22 -1.93 9.77
CA PRO A 92 -13.65 -2.39 11.03
C PRO A 92 -12.40 -3.22 10.79
N GLN A 93 -11.23 -2.62 11.04
CA GLN A 93 -9.95 -3.32 10.93
C GLN A 93 -9.95 -4.44 11.96
N ALA A 94 -9.68 -5.67 11.50
CA ALA A 94 -9.33 -6.75 12.43
C ALA A 94 -8.12 -6.26 13.24
N PRO A 95 -8.14 -6.36 14.58
CA PRO A 95 -7.14 -5.70 15.42
C PRO A 95 -5.74 -6.20 15.04
N ALA A 96 -4.88 -5.26 14.63
CA ALA A 96 -3.51 -5.56 14.27
C ALA A 96 -2.84 -6.28 15.45
N LYS A 97 -2.38 -7.53 15.21
CA LYS A 97 -1.60 -8.24 16.22
C LYS A 97 -0.34 -7.43 16.48
N ALA A 98 -0.26 -6.85 17.68
CA ALA A 98 0.93 -6.14 18.11
C ALA A 98 2.18 -7.05 17.96
N PRO A 99 3.33 -6.51 17.51
CA PRO A 99 4.57 -7.26 17.48
C PRO A 99 4.84 -7.91 18.83
N ALA A 100 5.17 -9.20 18.84
CA ALA A 100 5.41 -9.94 20.07
C ALA A 100 6.54 -9.26 20.85
N ARG A 101 6.23 -8.76 22.06
CA ARG A 101 7.18 -8.00 22.88
C ARG A 101 8.30 -8.92 23.34
N VAL A 102 9.45 -8.84 22.66
CA VAL A 102 10.67 -9.56 23.02
C VAL A 102 11.01 -9.28 24.49
N PRO A 103 11.20 -10.30 25.34
CA PRO A 103 11.60 -10.09 26.73
C PRO A 103 12.95 -9.36 26.82
N PRO A 104 13.15 -8.45 27.79
CA PRO A 104 14.46 -7.82 27.97
C PRO A 104 15.53 -8.87 28.29
N GLN A 105 16.57 -8.97 27.45
CA GLN A 105 17.75 -9.73 27.81
C GLN A 105 18.49 -9.05 28.96
N ALA A 106 18.97 -9.84 29.93
CA ALA A 106 19.70 -9.31 31.07
C ALA A 106 21.08 -8.76 30.64
N PRO A 107 21.58 -7.68 31.26
CA PRO A 107 22.94 -7.20 31.01
C PRO A 107 24.00 -8.23 31.42
N PRO A 108 25.15 -8.32 30.71
CA PRO A 108 26.27 -9.14 31.15
C PRO A 108 26.86 -8.60 32.45
N GLN A 109 27.23 -9.50 33.37
CA GLN A 109 27.80 -9.14 34.66
C GLN A 109 29.26 -8.64 34.53
N ALA A 110 29.62 -7.66 35.37
CA ALA A 110 31.00 -7.26 35.62
C ALA A 110 31.34 -7.46 37.12
N PRO A 111 32.62 -7.69 37.50
CA PRO A 111 32.95 -8.20 38.85
C PRO A 111 32.75 -7.18 39.98
N ALA A 112 32.47 -7.69 41.18
CA ALA A 112 32.21 -6.90 42.37
C ALA A 112 33.46 -6.26 43.00
N ARG A 113 33.26 -5.15 43.73
CA ARG A 113 34.23 -4.61 44.70
C ARG A 113 33.50 -4.05 45.94
N VAL A 114 34.17 -4.12 47.09
CA VAL A 114 33.56 -4.00 48.43
C VAL A 114 33.71 -2.57 49.02
N PRO A 115 32.71 -2.02 49.75
CA PRO A 115 32.74 -0.71 50.44
C PRO A 115 32.92 -0.88 51.97
N PRO A 116 32.60 0.07 52.89
CA PRO A 116 32.51 1.55 52.86
C PRO A 116 33.35 2.25 53.99
N GLN A 117 33.51 3.58 53.97
CA GLN A 117 33.72 4.43 55.18
C GLN A 117 33.10 5.85 55.03
N ALA A 118 32.90 6.57 56.15
CA ALA A 118 32.18 7.86 56.32
C ALA A 118 32.82 8.66 57.52
N PRO A 119 32.29 9.74 58.17
CA PRO A 119 31.00 10.47 57.98
C PRO A 119 30.95 12.02 58.22
N SER A 120 29.76 12.62 57.98
CA SER A 120 29.06 13.73 58.71
C SER A 120 29.60 15.17 58.91
N LYS A 121 28.74 16.16 58.58
CA LYS A 121 28.26 17.30 59.44
C LYS A 121 27.02 18.02 58.81
N ILE A 122 26.13 18.61 59.63
CA ILE A 122 24.69 18.92 59.37
C ILE A 122 24.23 20.09 60.30
N PRO A 123 23.17 20.95 60.05
CA PRO A 123 22.27 21.14 58.89
C PRO A 123 22.56 22.48 58.13
N PRO A 124 21.83 23.65 58.13
CA PRO A 124 20.58 24.13 58.80
C PRO A 124 19.35 24.29 57.85
N LYS A 125 18.52 25.37 57.99
CA LYS A 125 17.25 25.69 57.27
C LYS A 125 16.85 27.18 57.49
N PRO A 126 15.77 27.77 56.90
CA PRO A 126 14.96 27.37 55.74
C PRO A 126 14.71 28.50 54.70
N HIS A 127 14.11 28.18 53.54
CA HIS A 127 13.04 28.96 52.88
C HIS A 127 12.35 28.05 51.83
N ALA A 128 11.17 28.43 51.32
CA ALA A 128 10.31 27.56 50.51
C ALA A 128 9.87 28.22 49.20
N GLN A 129 9.79 27.43 48.12
CA GLN A 129 8.96 27.68 46.94
C GLN A 129 8.72 26.37 46.15
N ALA A 130 7.71 26.40 45.27
CA ALA A 130 7.10 25.21 44.64
C ALA A 130 7.78 24.80 43.31
N PRO A 131 7.58 23.56 42.81
CA PRO A 131 8.36 23.04 41.68
C PRO A 131 7.89 23.55 40.32
N THR A 132 8.80 24.15 39.54
CA THR A 132 8.57 24.49 38.14
C THR A 132 8.82 23.29 37.21
N LYS A 133 7.73 22.85 36.60
CA LYS A 133 7.60 21.86 35.51
C LYS A 133 8.72 21.98 34.46
N GLY A 134 9.38 20.88 34.11
CA GLY A 134 10.33 20.83 32.99
C GLY A 134 9.66 21.05 31.61
N PRO A 135 10.44 21.37 30.56
CA PRO A 135 9.91 21.64 29.23
C PRO A 135 9.02 20.49 28.73
N GLN A 136 7.85 20.83 28.20
CA GLN A 136 6.91 19.83 27.70
C GLN A 136 7.34 19.27 26.35
N VAL A 137 6.94 18.02 26.10
CA VAL A 137 6.78 17.50 24.74
C VAL A 137 5.94 18.51 23.95
N SER A 138 6.48 19.02 22.85
CA SER A 138 5.70 19.82 21.92
C SER A 138 4.96 18.85 21.01
N ASP A 139 3.69 18.60 21.31
CA ASP A 139 2.81 17.88 20.41
C ASP A 139 2.76 18.62 19.07
N HIS A 140 3.40 18.06 18.05
CA HIS A 140 3.27 18.58 16.69
C HIS A 140 1.88 18.21 16.18
N GLU A 141 0.92 19.11 16.46
CA GLU A 141 -0.43 19.07 15.92
C GLU A 141 -0.35 18.89 14.41
N THR A 142 -0.62 17.65 13.97
CA THR A 142 -0.67 17.30 12.55
C THR A 142 -1.95 17.91 11.99
N LYS A 143 -1.88 19.20 11.68
CA LYS A 143 -2.98 19.99 11.13
C LYS A 143 -3.40 19.37 9.80
N HIS A 144 -4.42 18.51 9.86
CA HIS A 144 -5.10 18.00 8.67
C HIS A 144 -5.38 19.17 7.74
N PRO A 145 -4.92 19.14 6.47
CA PRO A 145 -5.20 20.20 5.52
C PRO A 145 -6.71 20.41 5.41
N GLN A 146 -7.19 21.56 5.89
CA GLN A 146 -8.60 21.92 5.86
C GLN A 146 -9.00 22.10 4.39
N LEU A 147 -9.52 21.03 3.80
CA LEU A 147 -9.68 20.91 2.36
C LEU A 147 -10.82 21.83 1.89
N ASN A 148 -10.43 23.01 1.40
CA ASN A 148 -11.35 24.02 0.89
C ASN A 148 -12.36 23.39 -0.10
N ALA A 149 -13.64 23.77 0.01
CA ALA A 149 -14.74 23.11 -0.71
C ALA A 149 -14.68 23.22 -2.25
N THR A 150 -13.73 23.99 -2.79
CA THR A 150 -13.41 24.17 -4.21
C THR A 150 -12.15 23.43 -4.67
N ALA A 151 -11.41 22.76 -3.77
CA ALA A 151 -10.18 22.04 -4.10
C ALA A 151 -10.44 20.87 -5.05
N LYS A 152 -9.73 20.84 -6.18
CA LYS A 152 -9.73 19.71 -7.12
C LYS A 152 -8.78 18.64 -6.58
N VAL A 153 -9.26 17.41 -6.39
CA VAL A 153 -8.49 16.34 -5.74
C VAL A 153 -7.89 15.43 -6.82
N SER A 154 -6.57 15.27 -6.82
CA SER A 154 -5.91 14.27 -7.66
C SER A 154 -6.04 12.88 -7.04
N ARG A 155 -6.86 12.02 -7.64
CA ARG A 155 -6.73 10.55 -7.51
C ARG A 155 -5.57 10.12 -8.41
N GLN A 156 -4.83 9.08 -8.03
CA GLN A 156 -3.80 8.50 -8.89
C GLN A 156 -4.14 7.04 -9.22
N LEU A 157 -3.95 6.67 -10.48
CA LEU A 157 -4.02 5.28 -10.94
C LEU A 157 -2.59 4.76 -11.19
N TYR A 158 -2.32 3.55 -10.73
CA TYR A 158 -1.00 2.91 -10.75
C TYR A 158 -1.02 1.61 -11.56
N GLY A 159 0.12 1.25 -12.13
CA GLY A 159 0.35 -0.08 -12.66
C GLY A 159 -0.22 -0.33 -14.05
N VAL A 160 0.14 -1.50 -14.57
CA VAL A 160 -0.40 -2.03 -15.84
C VAL A 160 -1.93 -2.00 -15.84
N PHE A 161 -2.57 -2.28 -14.71
CA PHE A 161 -4.03 -2.30 -14.58
C PHE A 161 -4.66 -0.97 -14.19
N GLN A 162 -3.90 0.10 -13.92
CA GLN A 162 -4.45 1.41 -13.54
C GLN A 162 -5.42 1.29 -12.34
N LEU A 163 -4.85 0.91 -11.18
CA LEU A 163 -5.52 0.71 -9.90
C LEU A 163 -5.42 1.98 -9.03
N SER A 164 -6.52 2.32 -8.34
CA SER A 164 -6.71 3.61 -7.64
C SER A 164 -6.10 3.66 -6.23
N ASP A 165 -5.35 4.72 -5.91
CA ASP A 165 -4.84 4.98 -4.55
C ASP A 165 -5.91 5.35 -3.51
N GLN A 166 -7.17 5.48 -3.92
CA GLN A 166 -8.29 5.66 -2.98
C GLN A 166 -8.97 4.33 -2.63
N LEU A 167 -8.63 3.24 -3.34
CA LEU A 167 -9.37 1.96 -3.28
C LEU A 167 -8.45 0.75 -3.09
N ALA A 168 -7.42 0.61 -3.91
CA ALA A 168 -6.62 -0.61 -4.04
C ALA A 168 -5.42 -0.62 -3.08
N CYS A 169 -4.62 0.44 -3.11
CA CYS A 169 -3.33 0.57 -2.44
C CYS A 169 -3.25 1.90 -1.67
N ASP A 170 -2.22 2.07 -0.83
CA ASP A 170 -1.92 3.34 -0.15
C ASP A 170 -0.74 4.07 -0.82
N SER A 171 -0.96 5.30 -1.26
CA SER A 171 0.06 6.20 -1.83
C SER A 171 0.72 7.10 -0.78
N GLY A 172 0.22 7.14 0.46
CA GLY A 172 0.63 8.07 1.50
C GLY A 172 0.20 9.52 1.25
N MET A 173 -0.40 9.83 0.09
CA MET A 173 -0.77 11.20 -0.31
C MET A 173 -2.23 11.55 0.02
N MET A 174 -3.13 10.57 0.01
CA MET A 174 -4.57 10.72 0.21
C MET A 174 -5.14 9.56 1.04
N PRO A 175 -6.26 9.73 1.78
CA PRO A 175 -6.89 8.63 2.48
C PRO A 175 -7.38 7.53 1.53
N SER A 176 -6.93 6.29 1.76
CA SER A 176 -7.25 5.10 0.98
C SER A 176 -8.11 4.11 1.75
N LEU A 177 -8.91 3.30 1.04
CA LEU A 177 -9.48 2.06 1.57
C LEU A 177 -8.46 0.91 1.63
N ASN A 178 -7.37 1.00 0.85
CA ASN A 178 -6.26 0.04 0.75
C ASN A 178 -6.70 -1.44 0.80
N ILE A 179 -7.65 -1.82 -0.07
CA ILE A 179 -8.26 -3.17 -0.08
C ILE A 179 -7.22 -4.29 -0.27
N CYS A 180 -6.11 -4.00 -0.97
CA CYS A 180 -5.03 -4.96 -1.20
C CYS A 180 -3.95 -4.94 -0.10
N ASN A 181 -4.06 -4.06 0.90
CA ASN A 181 -3.16 -3.92 2.05
C ASN A 181 -1.68 -3.80 1.62
N MET A 182 -1.39 -2.88 0.70
CA MET A 182 -0.07 -2.66 0.10
C MET A 182 0.19 -1.17 -0.18
N SER A 183 1.46 -0.80 -0.38
CA SER A 183 1.77 0.53 -0.93
C SER A 183 1.62 0.54 -2.44
N CYS A 184 1.17 1.65 -3.02
CA CYS A 184 1.08 1.81 -4.46
C CYS A 184 2.44 1.75 -5.19
N SER A 185 3.57 1.86 -4.47
CA SER A 185 4.91 1.64 -5.05
C SER A 185 5.15 0.19 -5.48
N ALA A 186 4.39 -0.77 -4.94
CA ALA A 186 4.43 -2.18 -5.33
C ALA A 186 3.47 -2.51 -6.48
N LEU A 187 2.91 -1.49 -7.15
CA LEU A 187 2.11 -1.64 -8.36
C LEU A 187 2.78 -0.92 -9.54
N ILE A 188 4.09 -0.68 -9.48
CA ILE A 188 4.85 0.06 -10.51
C ILE A 188 6.22 -0.54 -10.81
N ASP A 189 6.47 -1.78 -10.38
CA ASP A 189 7.68 -2.55 -10.69
C ASP A 189 7.47 -3.54 -11.86
N ASP A 190 8.45 -4.41 -12.13
CA ASP A 190 8.45 -5.36 -13.25
C ASP A 190 7.65 -6.67 -13.00
N ASP A 191 7.34 -7.00 -11.74
CA ASP A 191 6.68 -8.25 -11.32
C ASP A 191 5.22 -8.04 -10.88
N ILE A 192 4.34 -8.04 -11.88
CA ILE A 192 2.89 -7.88 -11.71
C ILE A 192 2.20 -9.04 -10.97
N THR A 193 2.93 -9.98 -10.34
CA THR A 193 2.36 -11.00 -9.45
C THR A 193 1.54 -10.36 -8.31
N ASN A 194 2.00 -9.22 -7.79
CA ASN A 194 1.34 -8.45 -6.73
C ASN A 194 0.10 -7.66 -7.25
N ASP A 195 0.18 -7.05 -8.43
CA ASP A 195 -0.92 -6.47 -9.22
C ASP A 195 -2.05 -7.48 -9.45
N ILE A 196 -1.70 -8.70 -9.92
CA ILE A 196 -2.65 -9.79 -10.16
C ILE A 196 -3.28 -10.27 -8.85
N ALA A 197 -2.53 -10.32 -7.74
CA ALA A 197 -3.07 -10.60 -6.41
C ALA A 197 -4.04 -9.49 -5.94
N CYS A 198 -3.76 -8.22 -6.24
CA CYS A 198 -4.64 -7.11 -5.94
C CYS A 198 -5.93 -7.15 -6.76
N LEU A 199 -5.86 -7.43 -8.07
CA LEU A 199 -7.04 -7.67 -8.92
C LEU A 199 -7.95 -8.77 -8.37
N LYS A 200 -7.38 -9.92 -7.96
CA LYS A 200 -8.14 -11.02 -7.33
C LYS A 200 -8.83 -10.56 -6.06
N THR A 201 -8.15 -9.78 -5.22
CA THR A 201 -8.69 -9.28 -3.95
C THR A 201 -9.88 -8.36 -4.21
N LEU A 202 -9.71 -7.36 -5.09
CA LEU A 202 -10.77 -6.44 -5.51
C LEU A 202 -11.97 -7.19 -6.12
N MET A 203 -11.75 -8.18 -7.00
CA MET A 203 -12.81 -9.03 -7.56
C MET A 203 -13.59 -9.79 -6.48
N ASN A 204 -12.89 -10.34 -5.48
CA ASN A 204 -13.55 -11.05 -4.38
C ASN A 204 -14.40 -10.12 -3.49
N THR A 205 -14.05 -8.84 -3.34
CA THR A 205 -14.89 -7.87 -2.60
C THR A 205 -16.24 -7.56 -3.27
N MET A 206 -16.39 -7.85 -4.58
CA MET A 206 -17.65 -7.61 -5.30
C MET A 206 -18.72 -8.67 -5.09
N LYS A 207 -18.37 -9.84 -4.53
CA LYS A 207 -19.32 -10.95 -4.35
C LYS A 207 -20.45 -10.51 -3.41
N PRO A 208 -21.71 -10.46 -3.86
CA PRO A 208 -22.79 -9.87 -3.08
C PRO A 208 -23.05 -10.68 -1.81
N LYS A 209 -22.84 -10.07 -0.64
CA LYS A 209 -23.18 -10.72 0.64
C LYS A 209 -24.71 -10.88 0.71
N PRO A 210 -25.28 -12.03 1.12
CA PRO A 210 -26.73 -12.30 1.08
C PRO A 210 -27.66 -11.38 1.91
N LYS A 211 -27.16 -10.29 2.51
CA LYS A 211 -27.92 -9.35 3.36
C LYS A 211 -27.53 -7.87 3.19
N GLU A 212 -26.64 -7.53 2.25
CA GLU A 212 -26.22 -6.13 2.04
C GLU A 212 -27.01 -5.43 0.92
N LYS A 213 -27.37 -4.17 1.16
CA LYS A 213 -28.02 -3.30 0.17
C LYS A 213 -26.99 -2.86 -0.88
N PRO A 214 -27.30 -2.87 -2.19
CA PRO A 214 -26.30 -2.61 -3.22
C PRO A 214 -25.95 -1.12 -3.31
N THR A 215 -24.88 -0.69 -2.62
CA THR A 215 -24.39 0.72 -2.67
C THR A 215 -22.91 0.94 -2.93
N ASP A 216 -22.02 -0.03 -2.67
CA ASP A 216 -20.56 0.19 -2.85
C ASP A 216 -19.87 -0.79 -3.82
N GLY A 217 -20.33 -2.05 -3.94
CA GLY A 217 -19.75 -3.02 -4.89
C GLY A 217 -19.79 -2.58 -6.37
N ASN A 218 -20.78 -1.76 -6.75
CA ASN A 218 -20.89 -1.19 -8.09
C ASN A 218 -19.70 -0.29 -8.46
N LYS A 219 -19.07 0.39 -7.49
CA LYS A 219 -17.94 1.30 -7.74
C LYS A 219 -16.67 0.55 -8.09
N ILE A 220 -16.36 -0.51 -7.33
CA ILE A 220 -15.21 -1.37 -7.58
C ILE A 220 -15.38 -2.05 -8.96
N LEU A 221 -16.62 -2.43 -9.32
CA LEU A 221 -16.95 -2.96 -10.64
C LEU A 221 -16.79 -1.92 -11.75
N GLU A 222 -17.14 -0.65 -11.53
CA GLU A 222 -16.93 0.42 -12.53
C GLU A 222 -15.45 0.78 -12.70
N GLU A 223 -14.64 0.75 -11.63
CA GLU A 223 -13.20 1.05 -11.66
C GLU A 223 -12.36 -0.10 -12.29
N LEU A 224 -12.84 -1.36 -12.19
CA LEU A 224 -12.21 -2.52 -12.84
C LEU A 224 -12.80 -2.93 -14.20
N MET A 225 -14.09 -2.72 -14.46
CA MET A 225 -14.77 -3.14 -15.70
C MET A 225 -15.14 -1.92 -16.57
N VAL A 226 -14.08 -1.32 -17.12
CA VAL A 226 -14.07 -0.30 -18.19
C VAL A 226 -15.13 -0.65 -19.25
N LYS A 227 -15.99 0.31 -19.61
CA LYS A 227 -17.22 0.07 -20.38
C LYS A 227 -16.91 -0.44 -21.79
N GLU A 228 -15.88 0.14 -22.38
CA GLU A 228 -15.31 -0.16 -23.68
C GLU A 228 -14.78 -1.60 -23.77
N CYS A 229 -14.33 -2.17 -22.64
CA CYS A 229 -13.83 -3.54 -22.56
C CYS A 229 -14.92 -4.59 -22.40
N ARG A 230 -16.17 -4.22 -22.13
CA ARG A 230 -17.25 -5.18 -21.82
C ARG A 230 -17.65 -6.03 -23.03
N SER A 231 -17.51 -5.50 -24.25
CA SER A 231 -17.85 -6.12 -25.53
C SER A 231 -16.67 -6.86 -26.19
N VAL A 232 -15.53 -6.99 -25.52
CA VAL A 232 -14.36 -7.71 -26.05
C VAL A 232 -14.67 -9.21 -26.11
N VAL A 233 -14.53 -9.80 -27.30
CA VAL A 233 -14.70 -11.24 -27.54
C VAL A 233 -13.34 -11.94 -27.45
N PRO A 234 -13.11 -12.83 -26.46
CA PRO A 234 -11.76 -13.38 -26.19
C PRO A 234 -11.10 -14.04 -27.41
N SER A 235 -11.84 -14.86 -28.15
CA SER A 235 -11.32 -15.58 -29.33
C SER A 235 -10.89 -14.70 -30.50
N LYS A 236 -11.42 -13.46 -30.59
CA LYS A 236 -10.96 -12.45 -31.56
C LYS A 236 -9.84 -11.60 -30.98
N TYR A 237 -9.94 -11.23 -29.71
CA TYR A 237 -8.98 -10.35 -29.05
C TYR A 237 -7.59 -11.00 -28.87
N PHE A 238 -7.56 -12.33 -28.68
CA PHE A 238 -6.35 -13.13 -28.52
C PHE A 238 -5.97 -13.96 -29.76
N ALA A 239 -6.51 -13.65 -30.94
CA ALA A 239 -6.25 -14.41 -32.16
C ALA A 239 -4.76 -14.50 -32.53
N ASP A 240 -3.97 -13.47 -32.20
CA ASP A 240 -2.52 -13.37 -32.45
C ASP A 240 -1.66 -13.92 -31.29
N CYS A 241 -2.27 -14.56 -30.29
CA CYS A 241 -1.61 -15.12 -29.10
C CYS A 241 -1.51 -16.66 -29.16
N ALA A 242 -1.12 -17.18 -30.33
CA ALA A 242 -0.93 -18.60 -30.61
C ALA A 242 0.51 -19.07 -30.33
#